data_AF-A0A0Q4SC79-F1
#
_entry.id   AF-A0A0Q4SC79-F1
#
_cell.length_a   1.000
_cell.length_b   1.000
_cell.length_c   1.000
_cell.angle_alpha   90.00
_cell.angle_beta   90.00
_cell.angle_gamma   90.00
#
_symmetry.space_group_name_H-M   'P 1'
#
loop_
_entity.id
_entity.type
_entity.pdbx_description
1 polymer ?
#
loop_
_entity_poly.entity_id
_entity_poly.type
_entity_poly.pdbx_seq_one_letter_code
_entity_poly.pdbx_strand_id
1 'polypeptide(L)'
;MKNLFLSAAIVLGSLTSFASTSPITNAIVKTISIEDEYTEIKLEELPAPIAESLKKAYPDAVITKAYKNEKAEYKLDVTVGDKVGNLFANADGTWIKK
;
A
#
# COMPACT_ATOMS: atom_id res chain seq x y z
N MET A 1 -73.50 -28.96 -30.56
CA MET A 1 -72.83 -27.87 -31.30
C MET A 1 -71.78 -27.32 -30.35
N LYS A 2 -70.51 -27.73 -30.49
CA LYS A 2 -69.50 -27.22 -31.42
C LYS A 2 -69.23 -25.72 -31.22
N ASN A 3 -68.02 -25.45 -30.74
CA ASN A 3 -67.21 -24.25 -30.95
C ASN A 3 -67.40 -23.06 -29.99
N LEU A 4 -66.53 -23.00 -28.99
CA LEU A 4 -65.98 -21.74 -28.50
C LEU A 4 -64.44 -21.93 -28.47
N PHE A 5 -63.78 -21.93 -29.63
CA PHE A 5 -62.98 -20.79 -30.10
C PHE A 5 -62.24 -20.10 -28.94
N LEU A 6 -61.05 -20.59 -28.57
CA LEU A 6 -59.77 -20.05 -29.06
C LEU A 6 -59.82 -18.52 -29.25
N SER A 7 -59.62 -17.80 -28.15
CA SER A 7 -59.03 -16.46 -28.15
C SER A 7 -57.94 -16.47 -27.10
N ALA A 8 -56.69 -16.65 -27.53
CA ALA A 8 -55.83 -15.62 -28.11
C ALA A 8 -54.97 -15.00 -26.99
N ALA A 9 -53.76 -15.53 -26.91
CA ALA A 9 -52.54 -14.85 -26.55
C ALA A 9 -52.66 -13.86 -25.38
N ILE A 10 -52.54 -14.39 -24.16
CA ILE A 10 -52.04 -13.60 -23.04
C ILE A 10 -50.64 -13.16 -23.46
N VAL A 11 -50.55 -11.87 -23.77
CA VAL A 11 -49.34 -11.08 -23.92
C VAL A 11 -48.58 -11.19 -22.60
N LEU A 12 -47.83 -12.28 -22.43
CA LEU A 12 -46.85 -12.41 -21.36
C LEU A 12 -45.68 -11.54 -21.77
N GLY A 13 -45.63 -10.38 -21.11
CA GLY A 13 -44.73 -9.28 -21.34
C GLY A 13 -43.31 -9.75 -21.66
N SER A 14 -42.77 -9.13 -22.71
CA SER A 14 -41.37 -9.09 -23.06
C SER A 14 -40.50 -9.08 -21.80
N LEU A 15 -39.88 -10.23 -21.56
CA LEU A 15 -38.79 -10.45 -20.63
C LEU A 15 -37.56 -9.69 -21.13
N THR A 16 -37.41 -8.40 -20.80
CA THR A 16 -36.09 -7.75 -20.84
C THR A 16 -36.01 -6.64 -19.79
N SER A 17 -35.67 -7.03 -18.56
CA SER A 17 -34.86 -6.16 -17.72
C SER A 17 -33.63 -6.97 -17.32
N PHE A 18 -32.66 -7.08 -18.22
CA PHE A 18 -31.31 -7.31 -17.77
C PHE A 18 -30.91 -6.03 -17.04
N ALA A 19 -31.01 -6.07 -15.72
CA ALA A 19 -30.38 -5.08 -14.87
C ALA A 19 -28.92 -4.98 -15.32
N SER A 20 -28.57 -3.85 -15.92
CA SER A 20 -27.18 -3.50 -16.19
C SER A 20 -26.53 -3.26 -14.84
N THR A 21 -26.15 -4.33 -14.15
CA THR A 21 -25.05 -4.26 -13.20
C THR A 21 -23.82 -4.12 -14.07
N SER A 22 -23.52 -2.89 -14.47
CA SER A 22 -22.14 -2.53 -14.74
C SER A 22 -21.35 -3.19 -13.61
N PRO A 23 -20.36 -4.06 -13.89
CA PRO A 23 -19.44 -4.40 -12.83
C PRO A 23 -18.97 -3.04 -12.35
N ILE A 24 -19.29 -2.73 -11.10
CA ILE A 24 -18.59 -1.72 -10.35
C ILE A 24 -17.17 -2.15 -10.62
N THR A 25 -16.48 -1.34 -11.43
CA THR A 25 -15.05 -1.44 -11.55
C THR A 25 -14.65 -0.98 -10.16
N ASN A 26 -14.65 -1.93 -9.23
CA ASN A 26 -13.58 -2.04 -8.28
C ASN A 26 -12.37 -2.15 -9.20
N ALA A 27 -11.92 -0.98 -9.68
CA ALA A 27 -10.59 -0.57 -9.37
C ALA A 27 -10.46 -0.91 -7.88
N ILE A 28 -10.09 -2.17 -7.64
CA ILE A 28 -8.82 -2.46 -7.03
C ILE A 28 -7.87 -1.52 -7.78
N VAL A 29 -7.91 -0.24 -7.38
CA VAL A 29 -6.74 0.49 -7.03
C VAL A 29 -6.12 -0.49 -6.05
N LYS A 30 -5.41 -1.46 -6.62
CA LYS A 30 -4.12 -1.84 -6.12
C LYS A 30 -3.47 -0.50 -6.21
N THR A 31 -3.66 0.25 -5.12
CA THR A 31 -2.74 1.23 -4.67
C THR A 31 -1.50 0.38 -4.77
N ILE A 32 -0.81 0.54 -5.89
CA ILE A 32 0.62 0.51 -5.88
C ILE A 32 0.88 1.68 -4.93
N SER A 33 0.69 1.42 -3.62
CA SER A 33 1.72 1.68 -2.66
C SER A 33 2.89 1.17 -3.45
N ILE A 34 3.61 2.13 -4.01
CA ILE A 34 5.03 2.00 -4.15
C ILE A 34 5.43 1.56 -2.74
N GLU A 35 5.29 0.26 -2.51
CA GLU A 35 5.99 -0.48 -1.49
C GLU A 35 7.39 -0.30 -2.01
N ASP A 36 7.98 0.86 -1.72
CA ASP A 36 9.41 1.03 -1.81
C ASP A 36 9.90 -0.18 -1.02
N GLU A 37 10.34 -1.23 -1.73
CA GLU A 37 10.57 -2.54 -1.15
C GLU A 37 11.83 -2.39 -0.32
N TYR A 38 11.62 -1.95 0.92
CA TYR A 38 12.66 -1.65 1.88
C TYR A 38 13.26 -3.00 2.27
N THR A 39 14.39 -3.31 1.66
CA THR A 39 15.16 -4.52 1.92
C THR A 39 15.89 -4.33 3.23
N GLU A 40 15.74 -5.27 4.18
CA GLU A 40 16.48 -5.23 5.44
C GLU A 40 17.97 -5.37 5.14
N ILE A 41 18.75 -4.36 5.51
CA ILE A 41 20.20 -4.32 5.32
C ILE A 41 20.89 -4.39 6.68
N LYS A 42 22.13 -4.87 6.66
CA LYS A 42 22.97 -4.83 7.86
C LYS A 42 23.38 -3.39 8.18
N LEU A 43 23.66 -3.13 9.45
CA LEU A 43 24.25 -1.86 9.90
C LEU A 43 25.58 -1.52 9.21
N GLU A 44 26.29 -2.53 8.70
CA GLU A 44 27.53 -2.36 7.94
C GLU A 44 27.30 -1.76 6.54
N GLU A 45 26.12 -1.96 5.97
CA GLU A 45 25.72 -1.39 4.68
C GLU A 45 25.05 -0.02 4.82
N LEU A 46 24.78 0.39 6.06
CA LEU A 46 24.23 1.69 6.35
C LEU A 46 25.31 2.77 6.11
N PRO A 47 25.03 3.78 5.29
CA PRO A 47 25.94 4.89 5.11
C PRO A 47 26.32 5.54 6.45
N ALA A 48 27.63 5.72 6.66
CA ALA A 48 28.18 6.47 7.78
C ALA A 48 27.44 7.81 8.06
N PRO A 49 27.11 8.66 7.06
CA PRO A 49 26.44 9.93 7.34
C PRO A 49 25.04 9.76 7.95
N ILE A 50 24.35 8.64 7.74
CA ILE A 50 23.06 8.34 8.36
C ILE A 50 23.27 7.95 9.84
N ALA A 51 24.23 7.07 10.11
CA ALA A 51 24.55 6.64 11.47
C ALA A 51 25.05 7.80 12.34
N GLU A 52 25.89 8.68 11.78
CA GLU A 52 26.37 9.89 12.45
C GLU A 52 25.22 10.87 12.74
N SER A 53 24.38 11.11 11.74
CA SER A 53 23.20 11.95 11.91
C SER A 53 22.26 11.38 12.97
N LEU A 54 22.20 10.05 13.11
CA LEU A 54 21.31 9.40 14.05
C LEU A 54 21.83 9.61 15.47
N LYS A 55 23.11 9.34 15.68
CA LYS A 55 23.78 9.59 16.97
C LYS A 55 23.70 11.05 17.38
N LYS A 56 23.73 11.98 16.42
CA LYS A 56 23.66 13.42 16.69
C LYS A 56 22.25 13.89 17.02
N ALA A 57 21.23 13.37 16.33
CA ALA A 57 19.83 13.72 16.56
C ALA A 57 19.24 12.99 17.78
N TYR A 58 19.63 11.74 17.97
CA TYR A 58 19.13 10.82 18.99
C TYR A 58 20.29 9.97 19.55
N PRO A 59 21.09 10.50 20.48
CA PRO A 59 22.24 9.78 21.05
C PRO A 59 21.84 8.50 21.81
N ASP A 60 20.62 8.48 22.36
CA ASP A 60 20.06 7.35 23.10
C ASP A 60 19.26 6.39 22.20
N ALA A 61 19.23 6.61 20.88
CA ALA A 61 18.57 5.72 19.94
C ALA A 61 19.38 4.44 19.70
N VAL A 62 18.72 3.31 19.87
CA VAL A 62 19.24 2.00 19.48
C VAL A 62 18.63 1.61 18.15
N ILE A 63 19.46 1.47 17.11
CA ILE A 63 18.99 0.92 15.83
C ILE A 63 18.65 -0.54 16.03
N THR A 64 17.38 -0.87 15.87
CA THR A 64 16.90 -2.26 15.90
C THR A 64 16.98 -2.88 14.53
N LYS A 65 16.60 -2.14 13.50
CA LYS A 65 16.63 -2.58 12.10
C LYS A 65 16.99 -1.44 11.17
N ALA A 66 17.66 -1.77 10.08
CA ALA A 66 17.95 -0.84 9.00
C ALA A 66 17.45 -1.47 7.70
N TYR A 67 16.87 -0.64 6.85
CA TYR A 67 16.34 -1.04 5.56
C TYR A 67 16.78 -0.05 4.49
N LYS A 68 16.88 -0.51 3.26
CA LYS A 68 17.25 0.27 2.08
C LYS A 68 16.28 -0.03 0.94
N ASN A 69 15.89 0.98 0.20
CA ASN A 69 15.14 0.81 -1.06
C ASN A 69 16.04 1.01 -2.29
N GLU A 70 15.49 0.72 -3.47
CA GLU A 70 16.19 0.90 -4.75
C GLU A 70 16.52 2.36 -5.08
N LYS A 71 15.80 3.32 -4.47
CA LYS A 71 16.05 4.77 -4.63
C LYS A 71 17.16 5.30 -3.71
N ALA A 72 17.86 4.41 -3.01
CA ALA A 72 18.87 4.78 -2.01
C ALA A 72 18.31 5.65 -0.86
N GLU A 73 17.03 5.48 -0.55
CA GLU A 73 16.43 5.88 0.72
C GLU A 73 16.58 4.74 1.73
N TYR A 74 16.89 5.11 2.95
CA TYR A 74 17.15 4.23 4.06
C TYR A 74 16.10 4.45 5.12
N LYS A 75 15.49 3.39 5.60
CA LYS A 75 14.57 3.41 6.74
C LYS A 75 15.26 2.75 7.91
N LEU A 76 15.34 3.44 9.03
CA LEU A 76 15.91 2.93 10.27
C LEU A 76 14.82 2.86 11.33
N ASP A 77 14.65 1.67 11.88
CA ASP A 77 13.80 1.46 13.03
C ASP A 77 14.67 1.57 14.27
N VAL A 78 14.41 2.60 15.05
CA VAL A 78 15.18 2.94 16.24
C VAL A 78 14.30 2.90 17.47
N THR A 79 14.86 2.50 18.59
CA THR A 79 14.17 2.51 19.88
C THR A 79 14.89 3.50 20.79
N VAL A 80 14.15 4.46 21.33
CA VAL A 80 14.64 5.45 22.29
C VAL A 80 13.90 5.24 23.61
N GLY A 81 14.57 4.63 24.58
CA GLY A 81 13.93 4.19 25.82
C GLY A 81 12.83 3.17 25.55
N ASP A 82 11.58 3.51 25.92
CA ASP A 82 10.40 2.67 25.69
C ASP A 82 9.65 2.96 24.39
N LYS A 83 10.17 3.88 23.54
CA LYS A 83 9.50 4.31 22.32
C LYS A 83 10.22 3.80 21.09
N VAL A 84 9.49 3.09 20.23
CA VAL A 84 9.96 2.72 18.89
C VAL A 84 9.62 3.87 17.93
N GLY A 85 10.57 4.26 17.10
CA GLY A 85 10.44 5.27 16.07
C GLY A 85 11.06 4.80 14.76
N ASN A 86 10.52 5.29 13.64
CA ASN A 86 11.05 5.01 12.31
C ASN A 86 11.61 6.32 11.76
N LEU A 87 12.86 6.29 11.30
CA LEU A 87 13.53 7.42 10.69
C LEU A 87 13.88 7.08 9.25
N PHE A 88 13.68 8.03 8.35
CA PHE A 88 14.01 7.86 6.94
C PHE A 88 15.14 8.82 6.59
N ALA A 89 16.17 8.35 5.89
CA ALA A 89 17.29 9.16 5.44
C ALA A 89 17.68 8.82 4.01
N ASN A 90 18.24 9.78 3.28
CA ASN A 90 18.89 9.53 2.00
C ASN A 90 20.30 8.98 2.20
N ALA A 91 20.89 8.42 1.14
CA ALA A 91 22.29 7.99 1.10
C ALA A 91 23.29 9.05 1.60
N ASP A 92 22.97 10.33 1.41
CA ASP A 92 23.76 11.47 1.86
C ASP A 92 23.67 11.75 3.37
N GLY A 93 22.88 10.99 4.14
CA GLY A 93 22.65 11.24 5.57
C GLY A 93 21.58 12.29 5.89
N THR A 94 20.88 12.80 4.88
CA THR A 94 19.82 13.79 5.07
C THR A 94 18.53 13.09 5.50
N TRP A 95 17.98 13.47 6.65
CA TRP A 95 16.70 12.97 7.13
C TRP A 95 15.54 13.43 6.25
N ILE A 96 14.69 12.48 5.87
CA ILE A 96 13.47 12.67 5.09
C ILE A 96 12.29 12.43 6.03
N LYS A 97 11.28 13.30 5.97
CA LYS A 97 9.97 13.02 6.56
C LYS A 97 9.05 12.48 5.47
N LYS A 98 8.53 11.29 5.68
CA LYS A 98 7.53 10.63 4.82
C LYS A 98 6.23 10.50 5.60
#